data_AF-G7YEI2-F1
#
_entry.id   AF-G7YEI2-F1
#
_cell.length_a   1.000
_cell.length_b   1.000
_cell.length_c   1.000
_cell.angle_alpha   90.00
_cell.angle_beta   90.00
_cell.angle_gamma   90.00
#
_symmetry.space_group_name_H-M   'P 1'
#
loop_
_entity.id
_entity.type
_entity.pdbx_description
1 polymer ?
#
loop_
_entity_poly.entity_id
_entity_poly.type
_entity_poly.pdbx_seq_one_letter_code
_entity_poly.pdbx_strand_id
1 'polypeptide(L)' 'MAMEPPCSPPGRMSIPSPILHRRNRTKSQSETAASAELGRGTVVEFCRERGHGFIKPDGDGDAIFLHVYE' A
#
# COMPACT_ATOMS: atom_id res chain seq x y z
N MET A 1 -2.07 -39.68 1.76
CA MET A 1 -1.55 -38.70 0.78
C MET A 1 -1.86 -37.32 1.31
N ALA A 2 -0.82 -36.60 1.68
CA ALA A 2 -0.90 -35.23 2.16
C ALA A 2 -1.26 -34.28 1.03
N MET A 3 -2.17 -33.36 1.30
CA MET A 3 -2.03 -31.93 0.99
C MET A 3 -3.26 -31.20 1.53
N GLU A 4 -3.13 -30.74 2.77
CA GLU A 4 -3.90 -29.57 3.19
C GLU A 4 -3.50 -28.42 2.26
N PRO A 5 -4.41 -27.65 1.65
CA PRO A 5 -4.02 -26.43 0.97
C PRO A 5 -3.71 -25.36 2.02
N PRO A 6 -2.46 -24.89 2.20
CA PRO A 6 -2.20 -23.71 3.00
C PRO A 6 -2.28 -22.51 2.06
N CYS A 7 -3.46 -21.92 1.90
CA CYS A 7 -3.55 -20.53 1.51
C CYS A 7 -4.89 -19.96 1.96
N SER A 8 -5.08 -19.87 3.28
CA SER A 8 -5.73 -18.66 3.77
C SER A 8 -4.87 -17.51 3.24
N PRO A 9 -5.38 -16.61 2.37
CA PRO A 9 -4.60 -15.47 1.95
C PRO A 9 -4.13 -14.75 3.22
N PRO A 10 -2.82 -14.45 3.37
CA PRO A 10 -2.32 -13.74 4.54
C PRO A 10 -3.20 -12.51 4.71
N GLY A 11 -3.79 -12.41 5.91
CA GLY A 11 -5.01 -11.65 6.18
C GLY A 11 -5.09 -10.38 5.34
N ARG A 12 -6.07 -10.37 4.42
CA ARG A 12 -6.62 -9.22 3.70
C ARG A 12 -6.00 -7.94 4.23
N MET A 13 -4.86 -7.53 3.66
CA MET A 13 -4.26 -6.24 3.95
C MET A 13 -5.33 -5.23 3.53
N SER A 14 -6.07 -4.77 4.54
CA SER A 14 -7.42 -4.26 4.33
C SER A 14 -7.28 -2.92 3.64
N ILE A 15 -7.55 -2.90 2.34
CA ILE A 15 -7.51 -1.67 1.54
C ILE A 15 -8.37 -0.65 2.30
N PRO A 16 -7.78 0.49 2.73
CA PRO A 16 -8.49 1.43 3.58
C PRO A 16 -9.63 2.06 2.78
N SER A 17 -10.84 2.01 3.33
CA SER A 17 -12.00 2.72 2.79
C SER A 17 -12.18 4.04 3.54
N PRO A 18 -12.17 5.21 2.88
CA PRO A 18 -12.01 5.44 1.45
C PRO A 18 -10.53 5.38 1.01
N ILE A 19 -10.28 4.87 -0.19
CA ILE A 19 -8.91 4.70 -0.64
C ILE A 19 -8.32 6.06 -1.05
N LEU A 20 -7.36 6.54 -0.27
CA LEU A 20 -6.72 7.85 -0.47
C LEU A 20 -5.73 7.79 -1.63
N HIS A 21 -6.21 8.19 -2.80
CA HIS A 21 -5.42 8.26 -4.04
C HIS A 21 -5.31 9.69 -4.53
N ARG A 22 -4.39 9.95 -5.47
CA ARG A 22 -4.13 11.30 -6.02
C ARG A 22 -5.40 12.00 -6.51
N ARG A 23 -6.39 11.26 -7.02
CA ARG A 23 -7.66 11.79 -7.53
C ARG A 23 -8.69 12.15 -6.46
N ASN A 24 -8.62 11.52 -5.29
CA ASN A 24 -9.57 11.70 -4.20
C ASN A 24 -8.96 12.45 -3.00
N ARG A 25 -7.75 13.00 -3.17
CA ARG A 25 -7.04 13.75 -2.14
C ARG A 25 -7.49 15.21 -2.19
N THR A 26 -7.85 15.80 -1.05
CA THR A 26 -8.14 17.25 -0.98
C THR A 26 -6.84 18.06 -1.16
N LYS A 27 -6.96 19.38 -1.40
CA LYS A 27 -5.78 20.27 -1.56
C LYS A 27 -4.85 20.20 -0.35
N SER A 28 -5.39 20.41 0.85
CA SER A 28 -4.62 20.34 2.10
C SER A 28 -3.90 19.00 2.29
N GLN A 29 -4.56 17.87 2.02
CA GLN A 29 -3.91 16.56 2.11
C GLN A 29 -2.77 16.40 1.10
N SER A 30 -2.88 17.02 -0.09
CA SER A 30 -1.84 17.01 -1.11
C SER A 30 -0.64 17.87 -0.71
N GLU A 31 -0.89 19.04 -0.12
CA GLU A 31 0.14 19.94 0.40
C GLU A 31 0.91 19.31 1.56
N THR A 32 0.21 18.70 2.52
CA THR A 32 0.85 17.97 3.63
C THR A 32 1.74 16.85 3.12
N ALA A 33 1.29 16.08 2.12
CA ALA A 33 2.09 15.01 1.53
C ALA A 33 3.28 15.53 0.73
N ALA A 34 3.19 16.72 0.12
CA ALA A 34 4.30 17.34 -0.59
C ALA A 34 5.37 17.89 0.37
N SER A 35 4.96 18.33 1.56
CA SER A 35 5.86 18.79 2.63
C SER A 35 6.37 17.65 3.53
N ALA A 36 5.92 16.41 3.32
CA ALA A 36 6.34 15.26 4.11
C ALA A 36 7.80 14.88 3.80
N GLU A 37 8.48 14.29 4.79
CA GLU A 37 9.84 13.79 4.60
C GLU A 37 9.88 12.64 3.58
N LEU A 38 10.89 12.67 2.72
CA LEU A 38 11.11 11.62 1.72
C LEU A 38 11.83 10.43 2.36
N GLY A 39 11.20 9.26 2.29
CA GLY A 39 11.76 7.99 2.76
C GLY A 39 12.11 7.02 1.64
N ARG A 40 12.81 5.93 2.00
CA ARG A 40 13.03 4.76 1.15
C ARG A 40 12.37 3.53 1.77
N GLY A 41 12.01 2.59 0.91
CA GLY A 41 11.40 1.33 1.32
C GLY A 41 11.38 0.32 0.18
N THR A 42 11.12 -0.94 0.54
CA THR A 42 11.03 -2.06 -0.38
C THR A 42 9.57 -2.41 -0.64
N VAL A 43 9.22 -2.62 -1.92
CA VAL A 43 7.88 -3.09 -2.30
C VAL A 43 7.74 -4.55 -1.86
N VAL A 44 6.76 -4.82 -0.99
CA VAL A 44 6.48 -6.18 -0.47
C VAL A 44 5.55 -6.92 -1.42
N GLU A 45 4.48 -6.25 -1.84
CA GLU A 45 3.48 -6.81 -2.75
C GLU A 45 3.00 -5.72 -3.69
N PHE A 46 2.89 -6.02 -4.98
CA PHE A 46 2.32 -5.09 -5.96
C PHE A 46 1.56 -5.84 -7.04
N CYS A 47 0.27 -5.54 -7.17
CA CYS A 47 -0.59 -6.09 -8.21
C CYS A 47 -0.75 -5.05 -9.32
N ARG A 48 -0.03 -5.24 -10.44
CA ARG A 48 -0.07 -4.32 -11.59
C ARG A 48 -1.46 -4.23 -12.23
N GLU A 49 -2.18 -5.34 -12.31
CA GLU A 49 -3.54 -5.38 -12.88
C GLU A 49 -4.54 -4.54 -12.08
N ARG A 50 -4.34 -4.44 -10.76
CA ARG A 50 -5.21 -3.66 -9.87
C ARG A 50 -4.62 -2.31 -9.46
N GLY A 51 -3.39 -2.00 -9.87
CA GLY A 51 -2.70 -0.74 -9.60
C GLY A 51 -2.40 -0.45 -8.12
N HIS A 52 -2.37 -1.44 -7.22
CA HIS A 52 -2.08 -1.20 -5.81
C HIS A 52 -1.12 -2.23 -5.23
N GLY A 53 -0.56 -1.89 -4.07
CA GLY A 53 0.40 -2.72 -3.37
C GLY A 53 0.74 -2.17 -2.00
N PHE A 54 1.80 -2.71 -1.42
CA PHE A 54 2.32 -2.36 -0.11
C PHE A 54 3.84 -2.17 -0.17
N ILE A 55 4.30 -1.11 0.49
CA ILE A 55 5.72 -0.78 0.65
C ILE A 55 6.07 -0.91 2.12
N LYS A 56 7.12 -1.66 2.44
CA LYS A 56 7.71 -1.65 3.77
C LYS A 56 8.84 -0.61 3.80
N PRO A 57 8.77 0.43 4.65
CA PRO A 57 9.86 1.39 4.80
C PRO A 57 11.13 0.68 5.31
N ASP A 58 12.31 1.21 4.98
CA ASP A 58 13.60 0.64 5.43
C ASP A 58 13.82 0.77 6.95
N GLY A 59 13.04 1.62 7.64
CA GLY A 59 13.04 1.71 9.10
C GLY A 59 12.12 0.68 9.76
N ASP A 60 11.93 0.82 11.08
CA ASP A 60 10.91 0.11 11.81
C ASP A 60 9.54 0.76 11.59
N GLY A 61 8.80 0.22 10.61
CA GLY A 61 7.46 0.70 10.28
C GLY A 61 6.59 -0.39 9.67
N ASP A 62 5.28 -0.22 9.83
CA ASP A 62 4.27 -1.07 9.22
C ASP A 62 4.24 -0.92 7.70
N ALA A 63 3.65 -1.91 7.02
CA ALA A 63 3.50 -1.87 5.57
C ALA A 63 2.56 -0.72 5.17
N ILE A 64 3.06 0.20 4.35
CA ILE A 64 2.35 1.37 3.86
C ILE A 64 1.63 0.99 2.57
N PHE A 65 0.35 1.31 2.47
CA PHE A 65 -0.42 1.11 1.25
C PHE A 65 0.02 2.06 0.13
N LEU A 66 0.26 1.50 -1.05
CA LEU A 66 0.59 2.21 -2.29
C LEU A 66 -0.55 2.01 -3.29
N HIS A 67 -0.90 3.09 -3.99
CA HIS A 67 -1.68 3.01 -5.21
C HIS A 67 -1.02 3.79 -6.33
N VAL A 68 -0.90 3.13 -7.48
CA VAL A 68 -0.44 3.72 -8.72
C VAL A 68 -1.66 3.86 -9.62
N TYR A 69 -1.93 5.10 -9.99
CA TYR A 69 -2.98 5.44 -10.92
C TYR A 69 -2.34 6.27 -12.04
N GLU A 70 -2.35 5.76 -13.27
CA GLU A 70 -2.03 6.53 -14.49
C GLU A 70 -3.25 7.31 -14.97
#